data_AF-A0A0R1HPQ8-F1
#
_entry.id   AF-A0A0R1HPQ8-F1
#
_cell.length_a   1.000
_cell.length_b   1.000
_cell.length_c   1.000
_cell.angle_alpha   90.00
_cell.angle_beta   90.00
_cell.angle_gamma   90.00
#
_symmetry.space_group_name_H-M   'P 1'
#
loop_
_entity.id
_entity.type
_entity.pdbx_description
1 polymer ?
#
loop_
_entity_poly.entity_id
_entity_poly.type
_entity_poly.pdbx_seq_one_letter_code
_entity_poly.pdbx_strand_id
1 'polypeptide(L)'
;MTDQPELNPILGRRLRDNNWILLTSKAKPIIVDEKISTKLLHGDVDSFSNNEHFMTTLKDMGFLKDSDEPVPRPIVESKSTGWIIARTTFLIIGIISALYVGYTTLIRGIPTGNLLIAEHIGLLENIIFIVLFSIVTTIAHELMHLLFGQLTPSKAGLHISAKTAVAKVSLSHVWVWSRLGRTAAVSAGVVLDLVELAVLSGLWLYSDAWFLPVACAILWVRILWQLRIHKRTDGQLVIAMISDNPSMLADLRNKRTAEITLINILGRMMSILIIVGWLLPLIMRIYRLIR
;
A
#
# COMPACT_ATOMS: atom_id res chain seq x y z
N MET A 1 6.77 34.10 -31.32
CA MET A 1 5.95 32.88 -31.45
C MET A 1 5.35 32.65 -30.07
N THR A 2 4.05 32.88 -29.93
CA THR A 2 3.33 32.63 -28.67
C THR A 2 3.17 31.12 -28.56
N ASP A 3 4.04 30.48 -27.78
CA ASP A 3 3.87 29.08 -27.40
C ASP A 3 2.54 28.96 -26.65
N GLN A 4 1.53 28.43 -27.33
CA GLN A 4 0.29 28.08 -26.66
C GLN A 4 0.60 26.97 -25.66
N PRO A 5 0.14 27.08 -24.40
CA PRO A 5 0.43 26.10 -23.38
C PRO A 5 -0.22 24.76 -23.74
N GLU A 6 0.59 23.79 -24.13
CA GLU A 6 0.12 22.43 -24.45
C GLU A 6 0.08 21.53 -23.21
N LEU A 7 -0.92 20.64 -23.15
CA LEU A 7 -1.04 19.65 -22.07
C LEU A 7 -0.23 18.38 -22.34
N ASN A 8 0.30 17.80 -21.27
CA ASN A 8 0.72 16.41 -21.24
C ASN A 8 -0.50 15.48 -21.32
N PRO A 9 -0.33 14.19 -21.69
CA PRO A 9 -1.44 13.24 -21.69
C PRO A 9 -2.03 13.04 -20.28
N ILE A 10 -3.33 13.31 -20.14
CA ILE A 10 -4.07 13.24 -18.86
C ILE A 10 -5.02 12.04 -18.87
N LEU A 11 -5.09 11.35 -17.73
CA LEU A 11 -6.19 10.44 -17.40
C LEU A 11 -7.05 11.06 -16.31
N GLY A 12 -8.36 10.87 -16.42
CA GLY A 12 -9.32 11.38 -15.46
C GLY A 12 -10.37 10.34 -15.07
N ARG A 13 -10.85 10.42 -13.83
CA ARG A 13 -12.02 9.66 -13.37
C ARG A 13 -12.83 10.50 -12.39
N ARG A 14 -14.16 10.44 -12.52
CA ARG A 14 -15.10 11.01 -11.54
C ARG A 14 -15.07 10.24 -10.22
N LEU A 15 -14.98 10.99 -9.11
CA LEU A 15 -15.06 10.53 -7.73
C LEU A 15 -16.52 10.44 -7.27
N ARG A 16 -16.76 9.79 -6.11
CA ARG A 16 -18.10 9.64 -5.51
C ARG A 16 -18.73 10.97 -5.07
N ASP A 17 -17.92 11.98 -4.75
CA ASP A 17 -18.34 13.32 -4.33
C ASP A 17 -18.57 14.29 -5.50
N ASN A 18 -18.62 13.77 -6.74
CA ASN A 18 -18.74 14.52 -8.01
C ASN A 18 -17.50 15.35 -8.40
N ASN A 19 -16.43 15.34 -7.60
CA ASN A 19 -15.14 15.85 -8.04
C ASN A 19 -14.49 14.88 -9.02
N TRP A 20 -13.43 15.32 -9.68
CA TRP A 20 -12.65 14.53 -10.63
C TRP A 20 -11.21 14.42 -10.15
N ILE A 21 -10.66 13.21 -10.26
CA ILE A 21 -9.23 12.99 -10.07
C ILE A 21 -8.55 12.95 -11.44
N LEU A 22 -7.54 13.79 -11.63
CA LEU A 22 -6.74 13.86 -12.84
C LEU A 22 -5.30 13.44 -12.56
N LEU A 23 -4.68 12.79 -13.54
CA LEU A 23 -3.33 12.27 -13.45
C LEU A 23 -2.58 12.49 -14.77
N THR A 24 -1.34 12.96 -14.65
CA THR A 24 -0.32 12.93 -15.71
C THR A 24 0.83 12.02 -15.26
N SER A 25 1.61 11.50 -16.19
CA SER A 25 2.70 10.54 -15.89
C SER A 25 3.86 11.13 -15.08
N LYS A 26 4.01 12.45 -15.09
CA LYS A 26 5.06 13.16 -14.35
C LYS A 26 4.67 13.59 -12.94
N ALA A 27 3.40 13.44 -12.54
CA ALA A 27 2.90 14.16 -11.37
C ALA A 27 2.03 13.36 -10.40
N LYS A 28 1.85 13.96 -9.22
CA LYS A 28 0.86 13.52 -8.25
C LYS A 28 -0.55 13.81 -8.79
N PRO A 29 -1.52 12.93 -8.53
CA PRO A 29 -2.89 13.18 -8.96
C PRO A 29 -3.46 14.42 -8.26
N ILE A 30 -4.28 15.17 -9.00
CA ILE A 30 -4.98 16.37 -8.51
C ILE A 30 -6.48 16.11 -8.47
N ILE A 31 -7.17 16.79 -7.55
CA ILE A 31 -8.63 16.75 -7.43
C ILE A 31 -9.16 18.10 -7.91
N VAL A 32 -10.07 18.08 -8.87
CA VAL A 32 -10.66 19.28 -9.47
C VAL A 32 -12.15 19.09 -9.69
N ASP A 33 -12.86 20.20 -9.85
CA ASP A 33 -14.28 20.23 -10.14
C ASP A 33 -14.56 19.76 -11.58
N GLU A 34 -15.79 19.32 -11.85
CA GLU A 34 -16.22 18.82 -13.17
C GLU A 34 -16.00 19.81 -14.32
N LYS A 35 -16.17 21.12 -14.05
CA LYS A 35 -15.93 22.17 -15.05
C LYS A 35 -14.47 22.23 -15.46
N ILE A 36 -13.56 22.12 -14.50
CA ILE A 36 -12.12 22.18 -14.73
C ILE A 36 -11.66 20.90 -15.42
N SER A 37 -12.13 19.73 -14.96
CA SER A 37 -11.76 18.45 -15.57
C SER A 37 -12.19 18.33 -17.02
N THR A 38 -13.40 18.78 -17.34
CA THR A 38 -13.92 18.69 -18.71
C THR A 38 -13.05 19.50 -19.67
N LYS A 39 -12.68 20.74 -19.29
CA LYS A 39 -11.81 21.60 -20.09
C LYS A 39 -10.42 21.00 -20.28
N LEU A 40 -9.80 20.51 -19.20
CA LEU A 40 -8.47 19.89 -19.28
C LEU A 40 -8.46 18.59 -20.10
N LEU A 41 -9.50 17.75 -20.00
CA LEU A 41 -9.59 16.51 -20.77
C LEU A 41 -9.85 16.74 -22.26
N HIS A 42 -10.49 17.86 -22.63
CA HIS A 42 -10.73 18.25 -24.02
C HIS A 42 -9.62 19.12 -24.62
N GLY A 43 -8.56 19.44 -23.87
CA GLY A 43 -7.44 20.25 -24.35
C GLY A 43 -7.67 21.76 -24.31
N ASP A 44 -8.74 22.24 -23.66
CA ASP A 44 -9.08 23.67 -23.57
C ASP A 44 -8.33 24.35 -22.40
N VAL A 45 -7.01 24.51 -22.58
CA VAL A 45 -6.13 25.21 -21.63
C VAL A 45 -6.30 26.72 -21.69
N ASP A 46 -6.57 27.24 -22.90
CA ASP A 46 -6.70 28.68 -23.16
C ASP A 46 -7.80 29.31 -22.30
N SER A 47 -8.84 28.55 -21.96
CA SER A 47 -9.88 29.02 -21.05
C SER A 47 -9.40 29.35 -19.62
N PHE A 48 -8.16 29.01 -19.27
CA PHE A 48 -7.50 29.31 -18.00
C PHE A 48 -6.33 30.29 -18.12
N SER A 49 -5.99 30.76 -19.33
CA SER A 49 -4.84 31.64 -19.58
C SER A 49 -4.85 32.93 -18.75
N ASN A 50 -6.05 33.42 -18.42
CA ASN A 50 -6.25 34.62 -17.62
C ASN A 50 -5.97 34.43 -16.11
N ASN A 51 -5.76 33.20 -15.66
CA ASN A 51 -5.43 32.88 -14.27
C ASN A 51 -3.98 32.40 -14.16
N GLU A 52 -3.05 33.35 -14.09
CA GLU A 52 -1.61 33.07 -14.03
C GLU A 52 -1.26 32.10 -12.89
N HIS A 53 -1.84 32.29 -11.69
CA HIS A 53 -1.59 31.43 -10.55
C HIS A 53 -2.02 29.97 -10.79
N PHE A 54 -3.15 29.77 -11.47
CA PHE A 54 -3.60 28.41 -11.81
C PHE A 54 -2.69 27.79 -12.88
N MET A 55 -2.27 28.56 -13.87
CA MET A 55 -1.35 28.11 -14.92
C MET A 55 0.03 27.75 -14.37
N THR A 56 0.59 28.55 -13.46
CA THR A 56 1.85 28.21 -12.76
C THR A 56 1.68 26.94 -11.93
N THR A 57 0.55 26.80 -11.23
CA THR A 57 0.25 25.58 -10.45
C THR A 57 0.18 24.34 -11.34
N LEU A 58 -0.47 24.40 -12.49
CA LEU A 58 -0.53 23.29 -13.45
C LEU A 58 0.85 22.95 -14.03
N LYS A 59 1.68 23.97 -14.26
CA LYS A 59 3.07 23.80 -14.69
C LYS A 59 3.90 23.09 -13.62
N ASP A 60 3.87 23.59 -12.38
CA ASP A 60 4.59 23.01 -11.25
C ASP A 60 4.13 21.58 -10.95
N MET A 61 2.87 21.28 -11.23
CA MET A 61 2.30 19.94 -11.16
C MET A 61 2.52 19.11 -12.43
N GLY A 62 3.32 19.54 -13.40
CA GLY A 62 3.70 18.76 -14.58
C GLY A 62 2.57 18.42 -15.56
N PHE A 63 1.45 19.16 -15.52
CA PHE A 63 0.34 19.01 -16.45
C PHE A 63 0.60 19.72 -17.78
N LEU A 64 1.40 20.78 -17.77
CA LEU A 64 1.83 21.51 -18.97
C LEU A 64 3.14 20.93 -19.53
N LYS A 65 3.34 21.03 -20.85
CA LYS A 65 4.61 20.69 -21.49
C LYS A 65 5.66 21.74 -21.14
N ASP A 66 6.75 21.29 -20.52
CA ASP A 66 7.94 22.12 -20.25
C ASP A 66 9.01 22.02 -21.36
N SER A 67 8.93 21.01 -22.22
CA SER A 67 9.86 20.75 -23.31
C SER A 67 9.18 19.90 -24.40
N ASP A 68 9.75 19.89 -25.60
CA ASP A 68 9.34 19.02 -26.71
C ASP A 68 9.63 17.54 -26.47
N GLU A 69 10.24 17.18 -25.33
CA GLU A 69 10.46 15.77 -24.99
C GLU A 69 9.12 15.05 -24.79
N PRO A 70 8.90 13.93 -25.50
CA PRO A 70 7.66 13.19 -25.42
C PRO A 70 7.49 12.62 -24.01
N VAL A 71 6.49 13.15 -23.30
CA VAL A 71 6.11 12.65 -21.98
C VAL A 71 5.42 11.29 -22.13
N PRO A 72 5.88 10.24 -21.42
CA PRO A 72 5.28 8.91 -21.54
C PRO A 72 3.81 8.96 -21.14
N ARG A 73 2.97 8.16 -21.80
CA ARG A 73 1.54 8.10 -21.46
C ARG A 73 1.36 7.53 -20.04
N PRO A 74 0.37 8.03 -19.27
CA PRO A 74 0.01 7.45 -17.98
C PRO A 74 -0.36 5.96 -18.12
N ILE A 75 -0.11 5.18 -17.07
CA ILE A 75 -0.38 3.74 -17.07
C ILE A 75 -1.89 3.50 -17.01
N VAL A 76 -2.43 2.93 -18.08
CA VAL A 76 -3.84 2.56 -18.19
C VAL A 76 -4.07 1.17 -17.62
N GLU A 77 -5.17 1.02 -16.87
CA GLU A 77 -5.59 -0.27 -16.34
C GLU A 77 -5.82 -1.28 -17.48
N SER A 78 -5.16 -2.44 -17.42
CA SER A 78 -5.57 -3.55 -18.29
C SER A 78 -6.96 -4.06 -17.90
N LYS A 79 -7.86 -4.08 -18.89
CA LYS A 79 -9.24 -4.57 -18.79
C LYS A 79 -9.45 -5.94 -19.46
N SER A 80 -8.36 -6.65 -19.77
CA SER A 80 -8.50 -7.99 -20.35
C SER A 80 -9.21 -8.94 -19.38
N THR A 81 -9.95 -9.91 -19.91
CA THR A 81 -10.64 -10.92 -19.11
C THR A 81 -9.68 -11.63 -18.16
N GLY A 82 -8.46 -11.93 -18.62
CA GLY A 82 -7.42 -12.54 -17.79
C GLY A 82 -7.03 -11.69 -16.57
N TRP A 83 -6.92 -10.38 -16.72
CA TRP A 83 -6.60 -9.48 -15.59
C TRP A 83 -7.76 -9.35 -14.60
N ILE A 84 -9.00 -9.34 -15.09
CA ILE A 84 -10.19 -9.33 -14.22
C ILE A 84 -10.24 -10.61 -13.38
N ILE A 85 -10.02 -11.78 -14.01
CA ILE A 85 -9.96 -13.07 -13.33
C ILE A 85 -8.81 -13.07 -12.32
N ALA A 86 -7.59 -12.71 -12.74
CA ALA A 86 -6.42 -12.71 -11.86
C ALA A 86 -6.63 -11.87 -10.60
N ARG A 87 -7.14 -10.63 -10.73
CA ARG A 87 -7.45 -9.75 -9.60
C ARG A 87 -8.50 -10.34 -8.68
N THR A 88 -9.57 -10.90 -9.25
CA THR A 88 -10.68 -11.47 -8.47
C THR A 88 -10.22 -12.71 -7.72
N THR A 89 -9.58 -13.65 -8.40
CA THR A 89 -9.02 -14.87 -7.80
C THR A 89 -8.01 -14.53 -6.70
N PHE A 90 -7.13 -13.56 -6.94
CA PHE A 90 -6.13 -13.15 -5.97
C PHE A 90 -6.75 -12.59 -4.68
N LEU A 91 -7.79 -11.74 -4.79
CA LEU A 91 -8.53 -11.26 -3.63
C LEU A 91 -9.26 -12.39 -2.88
N ILE A 92 -9.84 -13.36 -3.61
CA ILE A 92 -10.48 -14.55 -3.02
C ILE A 92 -9.44 -15.37 -2.25
N ILE A 93 -8.26 -15.60 -2.82
CA ILE A 93 -7.15 -16.29 -2.15
C ILE A 93 -6.80 -15.56 -0.85
N GLY A 94 -6.69 -14.23 -0.86
CA GLY A 94 -6.43 -13.46 0.35
C GLY A 94 -7.47 -13.67 1.45
N ILE A 95 -8.75 -13.72 1.10
CA ILE A 95 -9.84 -14.01 2.05
C ILE A 95 -9.71 -15.43 2.61
N ILE A 96 -9.50 -16.42 1.75
CA ILE A 96 -9.32 -17.82 2.17
C ILE A 96 -8.10 -17.96 3.08
N SER A 97 -6.98 -17.32 2.75
CA SER A 97 -5.78 -17.30 3.58
C SER A 97 -6.04 -16.66 4.93
N ALA A 98 -6.76 -15.53 5.01
CA ALA A 98 -7.13 -14.93 6.28
C ALA A 98 -7.99 -15.86 7.15
N LEU A 99 -8.96 -16.55 6.55
CA LEU A 99 -9.78 -17.54 7.27
C LEU A 99 -8.94 -18.71 7.77
N TYR A 100 -8.03 -19.23 6.94
CA TYR A 100 -7.13 -20.32 7.32
C TYR A 100 -6.16 -19.91 8.43
N VAL A 101 -5.58 -18.70 8.36
CA VAL A 101 -4.75 -18.15 9.43
C VAL A 101 -5.56 -18.06 10.73
N GLY A 102 -6.80 -17.59 10.67
CA GLY A 102 -7.73 -17.59 11.80
C GLY A 102 -7.91 -18.99 12.41
N TYR A 103 -8.16 -20.00 11.57
CA TYR A 103 -8.23 -21.39 12.00
C TYR A 103 -6.93 -21.88 12.68
N THR A 104 -5.77 -21.69 12.06
CA THR A 104 -4.49 -22.13 12.64
C THR A 104 -4.18 -21.43 13.97
N THR A 105 -4.59 -20.17 14.10
CA THR A 105 -4.45 -19.37 15.32
C THR A 105 -5.37 -19.86 16.44
N LEU A 106 -6.57 -20.36 16.13
CA LEU A 106 -7.43 -20.99 17.13
C LEU A 106 -6.80 -22.27 17.71
N ILE A 107 -5.98 -22.97 16.93
CA ILE A 107 -5.32 -24.22 17.37
C ILE A 107 -4.01 -23.95 18.11
N ARG A 108 -3.13 -23.12 17.55
CA ARG A 108 -1.76 -22.89 18.08
C ARG A 108 -1.62 -21.62 18.91
N GLY A 109 -2.65 -20.77 18.96
CA GLY A 109 -2.57 -19.41 19.48
C GLY A 109 -1.90 -18.44 18.49
N ILE A 110 -1.87 -17.15 18.86
CA ILE A 110 -1.17 -16.12 18.08
C ILE A 110 0.33 -16.20 18.42
N PRO A 111 1.22 -16.34 17.41
CA PRO A 111 2.66 -16.33 17.65
C PRO A 111 3.14 -14.92 17.99
N THR A 112 3.19 -14.64 19.29
CA THR A 112 3.55 -13.35 19.88
C THR A 112 5.07 -13.16 19.96
N GLY A 113 5.53 -12.00 20.43
CA GLY A 113 6.95 -11.64 20.41
C GLY A 113 7.89 -12.54 21.20
N ASN A 114 7.37 -13.38 22.10
CA ASN A 114 8.15 -14.41 22.78
C ASN A 114 8.64 -15.51 21.81
N LEU A 115 7.90 -15.77 20.73
CA LEU A 115 8.23 -16.76 19.70
C LEU A 115 9.13 -16.20 18.59
N LEU A 116 9.47 -14.90 18.62
CA LEU A 116 10.48 -14.34 17.72
C LEU A 116 11.89 -14.87 18.00
N ILE A 117 12.14 -15.39 19.21
CA ILE A 117 13.44 -15.97 19.58
C ILE A 117 13.22 -17.43 19.99
N ALA A 118 13.69 -18.34 19.14
CA ALA A 118 13.73 -19.76 19.42
C ALA A 118 14.74 -20.05 20.55
N GLU A 119 14.28 -20.79 21.55
CA GLU A 119 14.96 -21.03 22.83
C GLU A 119 16.26 -21.85 22.69
N HIS A 120 16.29 -22.74 21.71
CA HIS A 120 17.36 -23.73 21.49
C HIS A 120 18.33 -23.32 20.36
N ILE A 121 18.21 -22.10 19.84
CA ILE A 121 19.00 -21.56 18.74
C ILE A 121 19.78 -20.35 19.25
N GLY A 122 20.99 -20.13 18.75
CA GLY A 122 21.81 -18.99 19.15
C GLY A 122 21.09 -17.66 18.88
N LEU A 123 21.31 -16.65 19.73
CA LEU A 123 20.68 -15.33 19.55
C LEU A 123 21.07 -14.71 18.19
N LEU A 124 22.33 -14.88 17.78
CA LEU A 124 22.82 -14.38 16.49
C LEU A 124 22.12 -15.06 15.30
N GLU A 125 21.92 -16.38 15.36
CA GLU A 125 21.23 -17.14 14.32
C GLU A 125 19.76 -16.71 14.17
N ASN A 126 19.07 -16.49 15.29
CA ASN A 126 17.72 -15.92 15.30
C ASN A 126 17.70 -14.53 14.62
N ILE A 127 18.63 -13.64 14.99
CA ILE A 127 18.70 -12.28 14.42
C ILE A 127 18.95 -12.34 12.91
N ILE A 128 19.90 -13.18 12.46
CA ILE A 128 20.20 -13.37 11.03
C ILE A 128 18.95 -13.85 10.30
N PHE A 129 18.26 -14.86 10.83
CA PHE A 129 17.02 -15.36 10.23
C PHE A 129 15.94 -14.28 10.14
N ILE A 130 15.67 -13.56 11.23
CA ILE A 130 14.66 -12.48 11.26
C ILE A 130 14.96 -11.43 10.20
N VAL A 131 16.22 -10.98 10.10
CA VAL A 131 16.64 -9.96 9.13
C VAL A 131 16.48 -10.47 7.70
N LEU A 132 17.02 -11.65 7.39
CA LEU A 132 16.94 -12.22 6.04
C LEU A 132 15.49 -12.47 5.61
N PHE A 133 14.69 -13.08 6.48
CA PHE A 133 13.30 -13.37 6.22
C PHE A 133 12.47 -12.10 6.03
N SER A 134 12.72 -11.06 6.85
CA SER A 134 12.04 -9.77 6.72
C SER A 134 12.40 -9.07 5.40
N ILE A 135 13.67 -9.10 4.98
CA ILE A 135 14.10 -8.51 3.70
C ILE A 135 13.45 -9.23 2.52
N VAL A 136 13.53 -10.56 2.48
CA VAL A 136 12.99 -11.38 1.38
C VAL A 136 11.49 -11.15 1.22
N THR A 137 10.73 -11.26 2.31
CA THR A 137 9.29 -11.04 2.28
C THR A 137 8.94 -9.58 1.96
N THR A 138 9.76 -8.61 2.37
CA THR A 138 9.57 -7.19 1.99
C THR A 138 9.70 -6.98 0.49
N ILE A 139 10.73 -7.57 -0.13
CA ILE A 139 10.91 -7.51 -1.58
C ILE A 139 9.72 -8.17 -2.30
N ALA A 140 9.29 -9.35 -1.84
CA ALA A 140 8.18 -10.08 -2.46
C ALA A 140 6.86 -9.27 -2.42
N HIS A 141 6.59 -8.61 -1.30
CA HIS A 141 5.42 -7.75 -1.12
C HIS A 141 5.40 -6.53 -2.04
N GLU A 142 6.52 -5.79 -2.14
CA GLU A 142 6.59 -4.66 -3.06
C GLU A 142 6.54 -5.12 -4.52
N LEU A 143 7.08 -6.30 -4.84
CA LEU A 143 6.95 -6.88 -6.17
C LEU A 143 5.49 -7.19 -6.51
N MET A 144 4.69 -7.62 -5.53
CA MET A 144 3.25 -7.83 -5.75
C MET A 144 2.50 -6.53 -6.02
N HIS A 145 2.86 -5.44 -5.33
CA HIS A 145 2.36 -4.12 -5.67
C HIS A 145 2.73 -3.70 -7.10
N LEU A 146 3.95 -3.99 -7.56
CA LEU A 146 4.37 -3.71 -8.94
C LEU A 146 3.58 -4.54 -9.95
N LEU A 147 3.43 -5.84 -9.69
CA LEU A 147 2.73 -6.77 -10.57
C LEU A 147 1.28 -6.34 -10.76
N PHE A 148 0.53 -6.17 -9.66
CA PHE A 148 -0.88 -5.78 -9.73
C PHE A 148 -1.09 -4.30 -10.06
N GLY A 149 -0.09 -3.46 -9.76
CA GLY A 149 0.01 -2.07 -10.19
C GLY A 149 0.44 -1.90 -11.66
N GLN A 150 0.77 -2.98 -12.36
CA GLN A 150 1.23 -2.97 -13.76
C GLN A 150 2.41 -2.03 -14.01
N LEU A 151 3.31 -1.92 -13.03
CA LEU A 151 4.56 -1.18 -13.14
C LEU A 151 5.73 -2.10 -13.40
N THR A 152 6.62 -1.67 -14.30
CA THR A 152 7.94 -2.27 -14.43
C THR A 152 8.86 -1.72 -13.34
N PRO A 153 9.85 -2.49 -12.85
CA PRO A 153 10.83 -2.01 -11.87
C PRO A 153 11.55 -0.72 -12.30
N SER A 154 11.81 -0.56 -13.60
CA SER A 154 12.40 0.66 -14.18
C SER A 154 11.53 1.92 -14.05
N LYS A 155 10.20 1.75 -13.91
CA LYS A 155 9.23 2.84 -13.74
C LYS A 155 8.73 2.98 -12.30
N ALA A 156 9.11 2.04 -11.43
CA ALA A 156 8.66 1.93 -10.05
C ALA A 156 9.12 3.06 -9.13
N GLY A 157 10.24 3.73 -9.47
CA GLY A 157 10.90 4.66 -8.57
C GLY A 157 11.13 4.01 -7.20
N LEU A 158 11.71 2.79 -7.19
CA LEU A 158 11.89 2.00 -5.97
C LEU A 158 12.80 2.77 -5.01
N HIS A 159 12.22 3.35 -3.96
CA HIS A 159 12.98 4.02 -2.92
C HIS A 159 13.19 3.08 -1.75
N ILE A 160 14.42 2.59 -1.60
CA ILE A 160 14.86 1.85 -0.42
C ILE A 160 15.32 2.87 0.61
N SER A 161 14.53 3.08 1.66
CA SER A 161 14.94 3.92 2.78
C SER A 161 15.48 3.04 3.90
N ALA A 162 16.80 3.02 4.07
CA ALA A 162 17.47 2.32 5.18
C ALA A 162 17.02 2.84 6.56
N LYS A 163 16.72 4.14 6.68
CA LYS A 163 16.22 4.75 7.93
C LYS A 163 14.86 4.22 8.39
N THR A 164 14.05 3.74 7.46
CA THR A 164 12.73 3.17 7.78
C THR A 164 12.68 1.66 7.56
N ALA A 165 13.73 1.05 6.99
CA ALA A 165 13.75 -0.33 6.53
C ALA A 165 12.52 -0.70 5.69
N VAL A 166 12.09 0.21 4.80
CA VAL A 166 10.93 0.02 3.92
C VAL A 166 11.33 0.34 2.48
N ALA A 167 11.11 -0.60 1.56
CA ALA A 167 11.04 -0.33 0.13
C ALA A 167 9.62 0.15 -0.19
N LYS A 168 9.46 1.21 -0.99
CA LYS A 168 8.14 1.75 -1.33
C LYS A 168 7.99 1.94 -2.83
N VAL A 169 6.85 1.52 -3.36
CA VAL A 169 6.42 1.79 -4.72
C VAL A 169 5.29 2.83 -4.74
N SER A 170 5.42 3.87 -5.57
CA SER A 170 4.33 4.84 -5.75
C SER A 170 3.26 4.29 -6.68
N LEU A 171 2.11 3.91 -6.13
CA LEU A 171 0.93 3.46 -6.89
C LEU A 171 -0.09 4.59 -7.14
N SER A 172 0.35 5.83 -7.29
CA SER A 172 -0.55 6.99 -7.44
C SER A 172 -1.41 6.93 -8.70
N HIS A 173 -0.93 6.26 -9.75
CA HIS A 173 -1.67 6.10 -11.01
C HIS A 173 -2.91 5.22 -10.87
N VAL A 174 -2.95 4.36 -9.86
CA VAL A 174 -4.06 3.44 -9.63
C VAL A 174 -5.36 4.21 -9.31
N TRP A 175 -5.31 5.44 -8.81
CA TRP A 175 -6.51 6.24 -8.47
C TRP A 175 -7.53 6.42 -9.62
N VAL A 176 -7.06 6.44 -10.87
CA VAL A 176 -7.92 6.57 -12.06
C VAL A 176 -8.46 5.22 -12.58
N TRP A 177 -8.06 4.10 -11.96
CA TRP A 177 -8.51 2.75 -12.34
C TRP A 177 -9.89 2.39 -11.77
N SER A 178 -10.44 1.27 -12.23
CA SER A 178 -11.64 0.65 -11.70
C SER A 178 -11.47 0.21 -10.24
N ARG A 179 -12.57 0.18 -9.46
CA ARG A 179 -12.51 -0.21 -8.04
C ARG A 179 -11.76 -1.52 -7.80
N LEU A 180 -12.02 -2.55 -8.62
CA LEU A 180 -11.35 -3.84 -8.55
C LEU A 180 -9.84 -3.73 -8.80
N GLY A 181 -9.45 -2.98 -9.83
CA GLY A 181 -8.03 -2.72 -10.13
C GLY A 181 -7.32 -2.05 -8.96
N ARG A 182 -7.99 -1.08 -8.32
CA ARG A 182 -7.41 -0.34 -7.19
C ARG A 182 -7.26 -1.16 -5.94
N THR A 183 -8.31 -1.85 -5.55
CA THR A 183 -8.29 -2.67 -4.35
C THR A 183 -7.27 -3.79 -4.50
N ALA A 184 -7.23 -4.47 -5.66
CA ALA A 184 -6.23 -5.51 -5.92
C ALA A 184 -4.79 -4.97 -5.89
N ALA A 185 -4.49 -3.85 -6.56
CA ALA A 185 -3.14 -3.30 -6.59
C ALA A 185 -2.64 -2.84 -5.21
N VAL A 186 -3.50 -2.18 -4.43
CA VAL A 186 -3.13 -1.64 -3.11
C VAL A 186 -3.16 -2.70 -2.02
N SER A 187 -3.94 -3.78 -2.15
CA SER A 187 -3.91 -4.91 -1.21
C SER A 187 -2.89 -5.98 -1.58
N ALA A 188 -2.23 -5.88 -2.74
CA ALA A 188 -1.38 -6.94 -3.29
C ALA A 188 -0.32 -7.46 -2.32
N GLY A 189 0.43 -6.57 -1.68
CA GLY A 189 1.42 -6.92 -0.69
C GLY A 189 0.82 -7.60 0.54
N VAL A 190 -0.25 -7.05 1.13
CA VAL A 190 -0.91 -7.62 2.32
C VAL A 190 -1.51 -9.00 2.03
N VAL A 191 -2.09 -9.21 0.85
CA VAL A 191 -2.61 -10.52 0.44
C VAL A 191 -1.48 -11.53 0.32
N LEU A 192 -0.32 -11.16 -0.23
CA LEU A 192 0.84 -12.04 -0.26
C LEU A 192 1.31 -12.39 1.16
N ASP A 193 1.45 -11.39 2.04
CA ASP A 193 1.84 -11.64 3.44
C ASP A 193 0.87 -12.63 4.12
N LEU A 194 -0.44 -12.52 3.85
CA LEU A 194 -1.46 -13.45 4.35
C LEU A 194 -1.31 -14.86 3.77
N VAL A 195 -1.00 -14.99 2.47
CA VAL A 195 -0.75 -16.29 1.82
C VAL A 195 0.49 -16.94 2.41
N GLU A 196 1.59 -16.20 2.54
CA GLU A 196 2.83 -16.69 3.17
C GLU A 196 2.56 -17.14 4.60
N LEU A 197 1.82 -16.35 5.38
CA LEU A 197 1.46 -16.69 6.75
C LEU A 197 0.58 -17.94 6.81
N ALA A 198 -0.39 -18.08 5.91
CA ALA A 198 -1.25 -19.27 5.84
C ALA A 198 -0.44 -20.53 5.53
N VAL A 199 0.50 -20.47 4.59
CA VAL A 199 1.36 -21.61 4.25
C VAL A 199 2.25 -21.97 5.43
N LEU A 200 2.92 -20.99 6.05
CA LEU A 200 3.83 -21.23 7.16
C LEU A 200 3.10 -21.69 8.43
N SER A 201 1.93 -21.14 8.73
CA SER A 201 1.12 -21.58 9.86
C SER A 201 0.56 -22.99 9.64
N GLY A 202 0.19 -23.33 8.40
CA GLY A 202 -0.19 -24.68 8.01
C GLY A 202 0.95 -25.68 8.18
N LEU A 203 2.16 -25.34 7.72
CA LEU A 203 3.35 -26.17 7.93
C LEU A 203 3.67 -26.34 9.43
N TRP A 204 3.50 -25.28 10.23
CA TRP A 204 3.73 -25.31 11.66
C TRP A 204 2.76 -26.23 12.42
N LEU A 205 1.58 -26.53 11.86
CA LEU A 205 0.69 -27.54 12.45
C LEU A 205 1.31 -28.93 12.46
N TYR A 206 2.14 -29.26 11.46
CA TYR A 206 2.66 -30.61 11.23
C TYR A 206 4.18 -30.74 11.45
N SER A 207 4.89 -29.62 11.62
CA SER A 207 6.34 -29.59 11.77
C SER A 207 6.74 -28.77 12.98
N ASP A 208 7.70 -29.30 13.75
CA ASP A 208 8.31 -28.63 14.90
C ASP A 208 9.57 -27.85 14.51
N ALA A 209 9.75 -27.52 13.23
CA ALA A 209 10.88 -26.72 12.78
C ALA A 209 10.86 -25.34 13.44
N TRP A 210 11.98 -24.98 14.10
CA TRP A 210 12.09 -23.81 14.97
C TRP A 210 11.80 -22.48 14.28
N PHE A 211 12.08 -22.38 12.98
CA PHE A 211 11.95 -21.14 12.22
C PHE A 211 10.49 -20.83 11.85
N LEU A 212 9.60 -21.83 11.86
CA LEU A 212 8.19 -21.67 11.52
C LEU A 212 7.44 -20.71 12.47
N PRO A 213 7.48 -20.88 13.81
CA PRO A 213 6.86 -19.92 14.72
C PRO A 213 7.48 -18.52 14.62
N VAL A 214 8.80 -18.43 14.42
CA VAL A 214 9.51 -17.15 14.24
C VAL A 214 9.02 -16.44 12.99
N ALA A 215 8.96 -17.14 11.85
CA ALA A 215 8.48 -16.61 10.59
C ALA A 215 7.02 -16.16 10.67
N CYS A 216 6.16 -16.96 11.30
CA CYS A 216 4.77 -16.59 11.53
C CYS A 216 4.65 -15.33 12.40
N ALA A 217 5.45 -15.22 13.47
CA ALA A 217 5.46 -14.03 14.33
C ALA A 217 5.89 -12.76 13.57
N ILE A 218 6.89 -12.86 12.70
CA ILE A 218 7.33 -11.73 11.84
C ILE A 218 6.18 -11.29 10.92
N LEU A 219 5.55 -12.22 10.20
CA LEU A 219 4.45 -11.91 9.28
C LEU A 219 3.24 -11.32 10.00
N TRP A 220 2.90 -11.81 11.20
CA TRP A 220 1.86 -11.23 12.03
C TRP A 220 2.14 -9.76 12.38
N VAL A 221 3.33 -9.44 12.87
CA VAL A 221 3.72 -8.05 13.15
C VAL A 221 3.58 -7.19 11.91
N ARG A 222 4.04 -7.71 10.78
CA ARG A 222 4.05 -7.00 9.51
C ARG A 222 2.64 -6.71 9.01
N ILE A 223 1.73 -7.69 9.02
CA ILE A 223 0.34 -7.51 8.63
C ILE A 223 -0.33 -6.48 9.56
N LEU A 224 -0.16 -6.62 10.87
CA LEU A 224 -0.69 -5.64 11.84
C LEU A 224 -0.13 -4.24 11.61
N TRP A 225 1.15 -4.14 11.25
CA TRP A 225 1.81 -2.87 10.93
C TRP A 225 1.19 -2.20 9.71
N GLN A 226 0.83 -2.97 8.67
CA GLN A 226 0.13 -2.48 7.48
C GLN A 226 -1.34 -2.12 7.75
N LEU A 227 -1.96 -2.74 8.75
CA LEU A 227 -3.31 -2.43 9.22
C LEU A 227 -3.38 -1.24 10.19
N ARG A 228 -2.29 -0.47 10.37
CA ARG A 228 -2.33 0.80 11.12
C ARG A 228 -2.95 1.91 10.28
N ILE A 229 -4.26 1.80 10.07
CA ILE A 229 -5.08 2.63 9.16
C ILE A 229 -5.12 4.14 9.47
N HIS A 230 -4.57 4.57 10.61
CA HIS A 230 -4.42 5.98 11.01
C HIS A 230 -3.13 6.65 10.48
N LYS A 231 -2.22 5.87 9.88
CA LYS A 231 -0.98 6.33 9.22
C LYS A 231 -1.03 5.96 7.75
N ARG A 232 -0.09 6.48 6.95
CA ARG A 232 0.07 6.09 5.55
C ARG A 232 0.63 4.67 5.44
N THR A 233 -0.27 3.69 5.38
CA THR A 233 0.01 2.25 5.23
C THR A 233 -0.93 1.66 4.17
N ASP A 234 -0.70 0.41 3.76
CA ASP A 234 -1.54 -0.22 2.74
C ASP A 234 -2.98 -0.35 3.20
N GLY A 235 -3.23 -0.69 4.46
CA GLY A 235 -4.58 -0.74 5.02
C GLY A 235 -5.30 0.61 4.95
N GLN A 236 -4.59 1.72 5.23
CA GLN A 236 -5.15 3.07 5.08
C GLN A 236 -5.46 3.37 3.61
N LEU A 237 -4.57 3.01 2.69
CA LEU A 237 -4.78 3.23 1.26
C LEU A 237 -5.93 2.37 0.72
N VAL A 238 -6.10 1.13 1.16
CA VAL A 238 -7.25 0.27 0.81
C VAL A 238 -8.55 0.95 1.22
N ILE A 239 -8.65 1.43 2.47
CA ILE A 239 -9.85 2.17 2.93
C ILE A 239 -10.05 3.44 2.08
N ALA A 240 -8.99 4.17 1.75
CA ALA A 240 -9.08 5.37 0.91
C ALA A 240 -9.68 5.05 -0.47
N MET A 241 -9.25 3.93 -1.07
CA MET A 241 -9.68 3.48 -2.40
C MET A 241 -11.12 2.94 -2.41
N ILE A 242 -11.54 2.28 -1.32
CA ILE A 242 -12.91 1.78 -1.13
C ILE A 242 -13.87 2.96 -0.91
N SER A 243 -13.50 3.89 -0.05
CA SER A 243 -14.28 5.10 0.27
C SER A 243 -14.22 6.16 -0.84
N ASP A 244 -13.38 5.95 -1.85
CA ASP A 244 -13.15 6.88 -2.97
C ASP A 244 -12.68 8.27 -2.51
N ASN A 245 -11.91 8.34 -1.40
CA ASN A 245 -11.44 9.57 -0.77
C ASN A 245 -9.89 9.68 -0.85
N PRO A 246 -9.33 10.30 -1.91
CA PRO A 246 -7.89 10.52 -2.03
C PRO A 246 -7.30 11.46 -0.96
N SER A 247 -8.11 12.32 -0.35
CA SER A 247 -7.70 13.23 0.74
C SER A 247 -7.78 12.61 2.14
N MET A 248 -8.06 11.30 2.27
CA MET A 248 -8.37 10.69 3.57
C MET A 248 -7.25 10.87 4.61
N LEU A 249 -5.98 10.88 4.22
CA LEU A 249 -4.89 11.11 5.17
C LEU A 249 -4.90 12.54 5.75
N ALA A 250 -5.26 13.53 4.94
CA ALA A 250 -5.45 14.90 5.42
C ALA A 250 -6.67 15.00 6.33
N ASP A 251 -7.74 14.29 5.98
CA ASP A 251 -8.96 14.21 6.78
C ASP A 251 -8.70 13.58 8.16
N LEU A 252 -7.89 12.52 8.23
CA LEU A 252 -7.51 11.87 9.49
C LEU A 252 -6.81 12.81 10.48
N ARG A 253 -6.13 13.85 9.98
CA ARG A 253 -5.43 14.84 10.79
C ARG A 253 -6.30 16.05 11.14
N ASN A 254 -7.16 16.48 10.22
CA ASN A 254 -7.80 17.79 10.29
C ASN A 254 -9.31 17.73 10.54
N LYS A 255 -9.99 16.61 10.22
CA LYS A 255 -11.44 16.46 10.40
C LYS A 255 -11.75 15.66 11.67
N ARG A 256 -12.89 15.96 12.29
CA ARG A 256 -13.41 15.27 13.49
C ARG A 256 -14.80 14.67 13.25
N THR A 257 -14.96 13.96 12.13
CA THR A 257 -16.19 13.19 11.88
C THR A 257 -16.14 11.87 12.64
N ALA A 258 -17.30 11.25 12.90
CA ALA A 258 -17.39 9.96 13.60
C ALA A 258 -16.57 8.86 12.89
N GLU A 259 -16.69 8.76 11.56
CA GLU A 259 -15.95 7.80 10.73
C GLU A 259 -14.43 7.96 10.85
N ILE A 260 -13.93 9.19 10.74
CA ILE A 260 -12.51 9.52 10.86
C ILE A 260 -12.00 9.22 12.27
N THR A 261 -12.81 9.50 13.29
CA THR A 261 -12.49 9.20 14.69
C THR A 261 -12.38 7.69 14.90
N LEU A 262 -13.32 6.91 14.35
CA LEU A 262 -13.29 5.44 14.42
C LEU A 262 -12.04 4.87 13.75
N ILE A 263 -11.67 5.33 12.55
CA ILE A 263 -10.45 4.90 11.85
C ILE A 263 -9.21 5.20 12.71
N ASN A 264 -9.15 6.39 13.31
CA ASN A 264 -8.06 6.76 14.21
C ASN A 264 -7.96 5.86 15.44
N ILE A 265 -9.10 5.53 16.07
CA ILE A 265 -9.16 4.63 17.24
C ILE A 265 -8.66 3.23 16.84
N LEU A 266 -9.23 2.64 15.79
CA LEU A 266 -8.86 1.31 15.31
C LEU A 266 -7.37 1.25 14.94
N GLY A 267 -6.85 2.27 14.26
CA GLY A 267 -5.43 2.35 13.92
C GLY A 267 -4.52 2.44 15.15
N ARG A 268 -4.93 3.17 16.19
CA ARG A 268 -4.19 3.25 17.46
C ARG A 268 -4.23 1.92 18.22
N MET A 269 -5.38 1.24 18.23
CA MET A 269 -5.51 -0.10 18.81
C MET A 269 -4.53 -1.09 18.17
N MET A 270 -4.36 -1.07 16.85
CA MET A 270 -3.37 -1.92 16.18
C MET A 270 -1.94 -1.60 16.64
N SER A 271 -1.62 -0.33 16.91
CA SER A 271 -0.30 0.06 17.42
C SER A 271 -0.07 -0.46 18.85
N ILE A 272 -1.10 -0.37 19.70
CA ILE A 272 -1.06 -0.91 21.07
C ILE A 272 -0.90 -2.43 21.02
N LEU A 273 -1.65 -3.11 20.13
CA LEU A 273 -1.57 -4.56 19.96
C LEU A 273 -0.16 -5.01 19.55
N ILE A 274 0.53 -4.29 18.66
CA ILE A 274 1.92 -4.59 18.30
C ILE A 274 2.85 -4.44 19.53
N ILE A 275 2.66 -3.40 20.35
CA ILE A 275 3.48 -3.17 21.54
C ILE A 275 3.26 -4.28 22.57
N VAL A 276 2.00 -4.57 22.91
CA VAL A 276 1.63 -5.54 23.95
C VAL A 276 1.86 -6.98 23.50
N GLY A 277 1.55 -7.29 22.24
CA GLY A 277 1.67 -8.63 21.69
C GLY A 277 3.07 -9.00 21.22
N TRP A 278 3.90 -8.03 20.81
CA TRP A 278 5.24 -8.34 20.27
C TRP A 278 6.37 -7.65 20.99
N LEU A 279 6.33 -6.33 21.19
CA LEU A 279 7.47 -5.63 21.78
C LEU A 279 7.73 -6.03 23.24
N LEU A 280 6.69 -6.02 24.10
CA LEU A 280 6.85 -6.39 25.50
C LEU A 280 7.27 -7.87 25.68
N PRO A 281 6.62 -8.85 25.01
CA PRO A 281 7.03 -10.25 25.11
C PRO A 281 8.45 -10.52 24.59
N LEU A 282 8.88 -9.81 23.54
CA LEU A 282 10.25 -9.91 23.02
C LEU A 282 11.28 -9.39 24.04
N ILE A 283 11.04 -8.23 24.65
CA ILE A 283 11.95 -7.67 25.66
C ILE A 283 12.07 -8.63 26.86
N MET A 284 10.95 -9.14 27.35
CA MET A 284 10.94 -10.13 28.44
C MET A 284 11.70 -11.40 28.07
N ARG A 285 11.57 -11.85 26.82
CA ARG A 285 12.26 -13.03 26.29
C ARG A 285 13.78 -12.83 26.25
N ILE A 286 14.24 -11.71 25.71
CA ILE A 286 15.67 -11.37 25.65
C ILE A 286 16.26 -11.27 27.06
N TYR A 287 15.58 -10.61 27.98
CA TYR A 287 16.03 -10.47 29.36
C TYR A 287 16.23 -11.83 30.06
N ARG A 288 15.34 -12.79 29.81
CA ARG A 288 15.45 -14.17 30.33
C ARG A 288 16.58 -15.00 29.73
N LEU A 289 17.07 -14.64 28.54
CA LEU A 289 18.16 -15.36 27.86
C LEU A 289 19.54 -14.83 28.24
N ILE A 290 19.62 -13.58 28.71
CA ILE A 290 20.87 -12.94 29.15
C ILE A 290 21.17 -13.23 30.62
N ARG A 291 20.14 -13.54 31.42
CA ARG A 291 20.25 -13.89 32.84
C ARG A 291 20.32 -15.40 33.03
#